data_AF-A0A067TBY4-F1
#
_entry.id   AF-A0A067TBY4-F1
#
_cell.length_a   1.000
_cell.length_b   1.000
_cell.length_c   1.000
_cell.angle_alpha   90.00
_cell.angle_beta   90.00
_cell.angle_gamma   90.00
#
_symmetry.space_group_name_H-M   'P 1'
#
loop_
_entity.id
_entity.type
_entity.pdbx_description
1 polymer ?
#
loop_
_entity_poly.entity_id
_entity_poly.type
_entity_poly.pdbx_seq_one_letter_code
_entity_poly.pdbx_strand_id
1 'polypeptide(L)'
;MIVDPRTGKPPAKDAHTSMVHKLVDEPPAYSDHRSVAGQYLPPVHHNFDPGNPASATPNPPPSADQVHIFDRKHDIQGTFFIDPLVPDLNRRKKHKSKHPLPHASFRSRHGAIDLELATTGNIQDAPKANVAVSSRSGDIKIKLLPMPPSRPRMGLDVNSHHGNVVLFLPEGFAGVVHLTTRKGDMQVLPALSAFIKIVKSSNREMIFMIGTQNNVYELDNSREASFCEVNSRRGNIVIGLSGRDHYSPQVGFWKRLGSYLMPRGESSGPVKDEKLERHCH
;
A
#
# COMPACT_ATOMS: atom_id res chain seq x y z
N MET A 1 -15.06 -41.79 -1.77
CA MET A 1 -16.49 -41.54 -1.51
C MET A 1 -16.61 -40.94 -0.14
N ILE A 2 -16.98 -39.67 -0.04
CA ILE A 2 -17.08 -38.94 1.23
C ILE A 2 -18.55 -39.01 1.65
N VAL A 3 -18.82 -39.76 2.73
CA VAL A 3 -20.15 -39.91 3.32
C VAL A 3 -20.23 -38.95 4.50
N ASP A 4 -21.24 -38.08 4.51
CA ASP A 4 -21.47 -37.11 5.59
C ASP A 4 -22.04 -37.83 6.83
N PRO A 5 -21.34 -37.85 7.99
CA PRO A 5 -21.69 -38.73 9.11
C PRO A 5 -22.90 -38.28 9.94
N ARG A 6 -23.58 -37.18 9.58
CA ARG A 6 -24.68 -36.63 10.39
C ARG A 6 -26.09 -36.97 9.93
N THR A 7 -26.30 -37.40 8.69
CA THR A 7 -27.66 -37.51 8.15
C THR A 7 -28.03 -38.87 7.59
N GLY A 8 -27.07 -39.76 7.32
CA GLY A 8 -27.33 -41.17 6.96
C GLY A 8 -28.26 -41.39 5.76
N LYS A 9 -28.63 -40.34 5.02
CA LYS A 9 -29.58 -40.38 3.91
C LYS A 9 -28.82 -40.24 2.59
N PRO A 10 -29.03 -41.15 1.62
CA PRO A 10 -28.49 -40.97 0.29
C PRO A 10 -29.12 -39.70 -0.34
N PRO A 11 -28.34 -38.90 -1.08
CA PRO A 11 -28.87 -37.72 -1.76
C PRO A 11 -29.92 -38.16 -2.79
N ALA A 12 -31.09 -37.52 -2.73
CA ALA A 12 -32.15 -37.72 -3.70
C ALA A 12 -31.63 -37.35 -5.10
N LYS A 13 -31.85 -38.24 -6.06
CA LYS A 13 -31.50 -38.03 -7.47
C LYS A 13 -32.53 -37.07 -8.06
N ASP A 14 -32.22 -35.79 -8.05
CA ASP A 14 -33.04 -34.80 -8.75
C ASP A 14 -32.80 -34.93 -10.27
N ALA A 15 -33.89 -35.24 -10.98
CA ALA A 15 -33.94 -35.36 -12.42
C ALA A 15 -33.78 -33.97 -13.06
N HIS A 16 -32.56 -33.63 -13.47
CA HIS A 16 -32.30 -32.43 -14.25
C HIS A 16 -32.77 -32.62 -15.69
N THR A 17 -33.88 -31.96 -16.02
CA THR A 17 -34.38 -31.75 -17.37
C THR A 17 -33.34 -30.99 -18.20
N SER A 18 -32.77 -31.68 -19.18
CA SER A 18 -31.83 -31.12 -20.16
C SER A 18 -32.59 -30.24 -21.15
N MET A 19 -32.53 -28.91 -20.97
CA MET A 19 -32.91 -27.97 -22.03
C MET A 19 -31.68 -27.67 -22.88
N VAL A 20 -31.62 -28.33 -24.03
CA VAL A 20 -30.62 -28.10 -25.08
C VAL A 20 -30.90 -26.75 -25.73
N HIS A 21 -30.27 -25.69 -25.23
CA HIS A 21 -30.16 -24.43 -25.96
C HIS A 21 -29.13 -24.62 -27.08
N LYS A 22 -29.59 -24.66 -28.33
CA LYS A 22 -28.75 -24.54 -29.52
C LYS A 22 -28.07 -23.16 -29.48
N LEU A 23 -26.81 -23.15 -29.05
CA LEU A 23 -25.94 -21.99 -29.19
C LEU A 23 -25.53 -21.91 -30.67
N VAL A 24 -26.05 -20.91 -31.39
CA VAL A 24 -25.59 -20.59 -32.73
C VAL A 24 -24.26 -19.85 -32.56
N ASP A 25 -23.17 -20.59 -32.76
CA ASP A 25 -21.78 -20.13 -32.64
C ASP A 25 -21.35 -19.52 -33.99
N GLU A 26 -21.96 -18.38 -34.36
CA GLU A 26 -21.45 -17.55 -35.45
C GLU A 26 -20.57 -16.46 -34.86
N PRO A 27 -19.23 -16.48 -35.10
CA PRO A 27 -18.37 -15.41 -34.64
C PRO A 27 -18.74 -14.11 -35.37
N PRO A 28 -18.78 -12.97 -34.65
CA PRO A 28 -19.04 -11.68 -35.28
C PRO A 28 -18.01 -11.40 -36.37
N ALA A 29 -18.49 -10.94 -37.53
CA ALA A 29 -17.64 -10.55 -38.65
C ALA A 29 -16.67 -9.44 -38.21
N TYR A 30 -15.37 -9.72 -38.25
CA TYR A 30 -14.33 -8.73 -38.02
C TYR A 30 -14.28 -7.81 -39.24
N SER A 31 -14.71 -6.56 -39.08
CA SER A 31 -14.52 -5.52 -40.09
C SER A 31 -13.10 -4.94 -39.98
N ASP A 32 -12.26 -5.24 -40.96
CA ASP A 32 -10.94 -4.65 -41.17
C ASP A 32 -11.09 -3.16 -41.56
N HIS A 33 -11.13 -2.29 -40.56
CA HIS A 33 -11.00 -0.85 -40.79
C HIS A 33 -9.53 -0.47 -40.94
N ARG A 34 -8.99 -0.74 -42.14
CA ARG A 34 -7.68 -0.26 -42.56
C ARG A 34 -7.78 1.22 -42.95
N SER A 35 -7.69 2.11 -41.97
CA SER A 35 -7.61 3.56 -42.21
C SER A 35 -6.17 3.95 -42.57
N VAL A 36 -5.93 4.10 -43.87
CA VAL A 36 -4.80 4.80 -44.46
C VAL A 36 -5.09 6.30 -44.39
N ALA A 37 -4.34 7.05 -43.57
CA ALA A 37 -4.09 8.47 -43.79
C ALA A 37 -2.89 8.91 -42.94
N GLY A 38 -1.73 9.01 -43.59
CA GLY A 38 -0.54 9.60 -43.02
C GLY A 38 -0.77 11.09 -42.75
N GLN A 39 -0.75 11.47 -41.47
CA GLN A 39 -0.52 12.85 -41.08
C GLN A 39 0.95 13.00 -40.72
N TYR A 40 1.68 13.64 -41.62
CA TYR A 40 3.03 14.14 -41.36
C TYR A 40 2.96 15.18 -40.26
N LEU A 41 3.37 14.82 -39.05
CA LEU A 41 3.59 15.77 -37.98
C LEU A 41 4.90 16.53 -38.24
N PRO A 42 4.90 17.87 -38.07
CA PRO A 42 6.11 18.67 -38.23
C PRO A 42 7.15 18.31 -37.16
N PRO A 43 8.45 18.40 -37.49
CA PRO A 43 9.53 18.13 -36.54
C PRO A 43 9.49 19.16 -35.40
N VAL A 44 9.25 18.68 -34.18
CA VAL A 44 9.35 19.48 -32.95
C VAL A 44 10.84 19.68 -32.66
N HIS A 45 11.35 20.86 -32.97
CA HIS A 45 12.68 21.31 -32.54
C HIS A 45 12.65 21.55 -31.03
N HIS A 46 13.06 20.54 -30.24
CA HIS A 46 13.39 20.73 -28.84
C HIS A 46 14.67 21.57 -28.74
N ASN A 47 14.51 22.85 -28.45
CA ASN A 47 15.60 23.68 -27.94
C ASN A 47 16.00 23.10 -26.57
N PHE A 48 17.05 22.28 -26.57
CA PHE A 48 17.77 21.91 -25.37
C PHE A 48 18.38 23.18 -24.79
N ASP A 49 17.86 23.62 -23.64
CA ASP A 49 18.44 24.68 -22.82
C ASP A 49 19.58 24.08 -21.99
N PRO A 50 20.87 24.36 -22.31
CA PRO A 50 22.03 23.72 -21.67
C PRO A 50 22.35 24.30 -20.28
N GLY A 51 21.43 25.05 -19.65
CA GLY A 51 21.74 25.91 -18.51
C GLY A 51 21.21 25.48 -17.14
N ASN A 52 20.47 24.37 -16.99
CA ASN A 52 19.94 24.01 -15.67
C ASN A 52 20.94 23.14 -14.90
N PRO A 53 21.62 23.65 -13.85
CA PRO A 53 22.53 22.85 -13.05
C PRO A 53 21.74 21.68 -12.48
N ALA A 54 22.11 20.47 -12.90
CA ALA A 54 21.56 19.22 -12.40
C ALA A 54 21.47 19.33 -10.88
N SER A 55 20.25 19.48 -10.37
CA SER A 55 19.94 19.54 -8.96
C SER A 55 20.46 18.26 -8.36
N ALA A 56 21.66 18.35 -7.76
CA ALA A 56 22.35 17.25 -7.13
C ALA A 56 21.33 16.61 -6.19
N THR A 57 20.86 15.41 -6.54
CA THR A 57 19.92 14.70 -5.70
C THR A 57 20.64 14.50 -4.38
N PRO A 58 20.16 15.10 -3.28
CA PRO A 58 20.82 15.00 -1.99
C PRO A 58 21.05 13.52 -1.69
N ASN A 59 22.27 13.18 -1.26
CA ASN A 59 22.61 11.81 -0.86
C ASN A 59 21.47 11.28 0.00
N PRO A 60 20.96 10.06 -0.28
CA PRO A 60 19.80 9.55 0.42
C PRO A 60 20.09 9.59 1.94
N PRO A 61 19.11 9.96 2.76
CA PRO A 61 19.25 9.94 4.21
C PRO A 61 19.82 8.60 4.68
N PRO A 62 20.62 8.58 5.76
CA PRO A 62 21.27 7.37 6.25
C PRO A 62 20.24 6.22 6.36
N SER A 63 20.55 5.11 5.69
CA SER A 63 19.81 3.85 5.80
C SER A 63 19.89 3.38 7.24
N ALA A 64 18.73 3.08 7.83
CA ALA A 64 18.70 2.49 9.16
C ALA A 64 18.93 0.98 9.02
N ASP A 65 19.90 0.46 9.79
CA ASP A 65 20.06 -0.98 9.99
C ASP A 65 18.75 -1.60 10.51
N GLN A 66 18.50 -2.87 10.16
CA GLN A 66 17.27 -3.64 10.46
C GLN A 66 16.40 -3.07 11.59
N VAL A 67 15.35 -2.36 11.21
CA VAL A 67 14.51 -1.61 12.14
C VAL A 67 13.38 -2.50 12.65
N HIS A 68 13.46 -2.92 13.91
CA HIS A 68 12.40 -3.67 14.59
C HIS A 68 11.85 -2.88 15.78
N ILE A 69 10.84 -2.05 15.54
CA ILE A 69 10.22 -1.22 16.57
C ILE A 69 8.98 -1.94 17.11
N PHE A 70 8.94 -2.15 18.42
CA PHE A 70 7.75 -2.61 19.12
C PHE A 70 7.44 -1.69 20.29
N ASP A 71 6.30 -1.01 20.20
CA ASP A 71 5.72 -0.28 21.31
C ASP A 71 4.34 -0.87 21.68
N ARG A 72 3.91 -0.77 22.92
CA ARG A 72 2.57 -1.24 23.32
C ARG A 72 1.54 -0.12 23.29
N LYS A 73 1.95 1.09 23.66
CA LYS A 73 1.02 2.19 23.98
C LYS A 73 1.30 3.44 23.18
N HIS A 74 2.55 3.64 22.76
CA HIS A 74 2.92 4.83 22.02
C HIS A 74 2.71 4.64 20.52
N ASP A 75 2.55 5.78 19.88
CA ASP A 75 2.47 5.89 18.44
C ASP A 75 3.86 5.70 17.84
N ILE A 76 3.90 5.13 16.65
CA ILE A 76 5.13 4.95 15.88
C ILE A 76 5.02 5.84 14.67
N GLN A 77 5.92 6.82 14.56
CA GLN A 77 5.91 7.78 13.46
C GLN A 77 7.31 7.97 12.90
N GLY A 78 7.41 8.21 11.60
CA GLY A 78 8.68 8.59 10.96
C GLY A 78 8.83 8.13 9.52
N THR A 79 9.96 8.51 8.93
CA THR A 79 10.36 8.12 7.59
C THR A 79 11.49 7.10 7.67
N PHE A 80 11.34 5.95 7.03
CA PHE A 80 12.28 4.83 7.11
C PHE A 80 12.71 4.37 5.72
N PHE A 81 14.03 4.25 5.55
CA PHE A 81 14.69 3.73 4.35
C PHE A 81 15.23 2.34 4.65
N ILE A 82 14.63 1.32 4.04
CA ILE A 82 14.91 -0.09 4.35
C ILE A 82 15.95 -0.65 3.39
N ASP A 83 17.08 -1.10 3.93
CA ASP A 83 18.11 -1.81 3.17
C ASP A 83 18.01 -3.33 3.41
N PRO A 84 17.64 -4.13 2.39
CA PRO A 84 17.54 -5.57 2.54
C PRO A 84 18.91 -6.29 2.64
N LEU A 85 20.03 -5.63 2.35
CA LEU A 85 21.37 -6.23 2.45
C LEU A 85 21.88 -6.31 3.88
N VAL A 86 21.29 -5.56 4.82
CA VAL A 86 21.73 -5.56 6.21
C VAL A 86 21.40 -6.92 6.84
N PRO A 87 22.41 -7.70 7.27
CA PRO A 87 22.19 -9.03 7.82
C PRO A 87 21.51 -8.96 9.19
N ASP A 88 20.77 -10.02 9.52
CA ASP A 88 20.10 -10.14 10.83
C ASP A 88 21.11 -10.52 11.90
N LEU A 89 21.53 -9.51 12.67
CA LEU A 89 22.47 -9.64 13.79
C LEU A 89 21.90 -10.46 14.96
N ASN A 90 20.58 -10.65 15.01
CA ASN A 90 19.89 -11.24 16.15
C ASN A 90 19.33 -12.64 15.90
N ARG A 91 19.86 -13.38 14.91
CA ARG A 91 19.56 -14.80 14.67
C ARG A 91 20.07 -15.73 15.78
N ARG A 92 19.59 -15.55 17.02
CA ARG A 92 19.56 -16.64 18.00
C ARG A 92 18.70 -17.72 17.38
N LYS A 93 19.23 -18.95 17.29
CA LYS A 93 18.69 -20.17 16.62
C LYS A 93 17.30 -20.62 17.11
N LYS A 94 16.34 -19.72 17.28
CA LYS A 94 14.98 -19.99 17.69
C LYS A 94 14.21 -20.47 16.48
N HIS A 95 13.64 -21.67 16.62
CA HIS A 95 12.62 -22.34 15.83
C HIS A 95 12.46 -21.92 14.37
N LYS A 96 12.64 -22.90 13.47
CA LYS A 96 12.46 -22.83 12.02
C LYS A 96 11.05 -22.34 11.64
N SER A 97 10.81 -21.03 11.72
CA SER A 97 9.70 -20.39 11.01
C SER A 97 9.88 -20.70 9.54
N LYS A 98 8.81 -21.18 8.88
CA LYS A 98 8.83 -21.39 7.42
C LYS A 98 8.89 -20.08 6.65
N HIS A 99 8.53 -18.96 7.29
CA HIS A 99 8.54 -17.65 6.65
C HIS A 99 9.84 -16.92 6.96
N PRO A 100 10.47 -16.30 5.94
CA PRO A 100 11.62 -15.43 6.16
C PRO A 100 11.23 -14.27 7.07
N LEU A 101 12.15 -13.86 7.93
CA LEU A 101 11.96 -12.68 8.78
C LEU A 101 11.89 -11.43 7.89
N PRO A 102 11.03 -10.45 8.23
CA PRO A 102 11.01 -9.18 7.52
C PRO A 102 12.30 -8.39 7.81
N HIS A 103 12.76 -7.57 6.87
CA HIS A 103 13.94 -6.71 7.05
C HIS A 103 13.64 -5.52 7.97
N ALA A 104 12.37 -5.14 8.09
CA ALA A 104 11.91 -4.17 9.07
C ALA A 104 10.53 -4.57 9.61
N SER A 105 10.29 -4.31 10.89
CA SER A 105 8.99 -4.51 11.50
C SER A 105 8.59 -3.37 12.42
N PHE A 106 7.37 -2.86 12.26
CA PHE A 106 6.79 -1.82 13.10
C PHE A 106 5.53 -2.37 13.75
N ARG A 107 5.52 -2.45 15.07
CA ARG A 107 4.41 -3.07 15.79
C ARG A 107 3.95 -2.22 16.96
N SER A 108 2.66 -1.91 16.98
CA SER A 108 1.99 -1.34 18.14
C SER A 108 0.88 -2.27 18.65
N ARG A 109 0.47 -2.11 19.91
CA ARG A 109 -0.78 -2.75 20.40
C ARG A 109 -1.93 -1.76 20.38
N HIS A 110 -1.70 -0.53 20.85
CA HIS A 110 -2.74 0.47 20.99
C HIS A 110 -2.42 1.80 20.32
N GLY A 111 -1.15 2.07 20.04
CA GLY A 111 -0.75 3.29 19.35
C GLY A 111 -1.02 3.24 17.86
N ALA A 112 -1.22 4.41 17.28
CA ALA A 112 -1.27 4.63 15.86
C ALA A 112 0.11 4.44 15.23
N ILE A 113 0.14 4.08 13.96
CA ILE A 113 1.36 3.94 13.18
C ILE A 113 1.25 4.85 11.96
N ASP A 114 2.10 5.86 11.82
CA ASP A 114 2.16 6.76 10.64
C ASP A 114 3.57 6.72 10.04
N LEU A 115 3.74 5.99 8.94
CA LEU A 115 5.05 5.71 8.36
C LEU A 115 5.16 6.22 6.93
N GLU A 116 6.29 6.83 6.62
CA GLU A 116 6.74 7.01 5.24
C GLU A 116 7.86 6.00 4.95
N LEU A 117 7.70 5.14 3.94
CA LEU A 117 8.61 4.02 3.68
C LEU A 117 9.24 4.11 2.28
N ALA A 118 10.53 3.81 2.20
CA ALA A 118 11.29 3.63 0.96
C ALA A 118 12.28 2.48 1.10
N THR A 119 12.87 2.04 -0.02
CA THR A 119 13.97 1.08 -0.04
C THR A 119 15.29 1.75 -0.44
N THR A 120 16.39 1.24 0.09
CA THR A 120 17.77 1.54 -0.34
C THR A 120 18.45 0.28 -0.86
N GLY A 121 19.68 0.40 -1.34
CA GLY A 121 20.40 -0.71 -1.98
C GLY A 121 20.12 -0.84 -3.47
N ASN A 122 20.54 -1.97 -4.05
CA ASN A 122 20.42 -2.28 -5.47
C ASN A 122 19.61 -3.56 -5.65
N ILE A 123 18.68 -3.56 -6.62
CA ILE A 123 17.85 -4.71 -6.96
C ILE A 123 18.65 -5.95 -7.34
N GLN A 124 19.88 -5.79 -7.87
CA GLN A 124 20.73 -6.91 -8.25
C GLN A 124 21.29 -7.68 -7.04
N ASP A 125 21.56 -6.97 -5.94
CA ASP A 125 22.16 -7.56 -4.74
C ASP A 125 21.07 -8.14 -3.83
N ALA A 126 19.94 -7.44 -3.73
CA ALA A 126 18.79 -7.87 -2.94
C ALA A 126 17.50 -7.38 -3.62
N PRO A 127 16.78 -8.26 -4.33
CA PRO A 127 15.73 -7.83 -5.24
C PRO A 127 14.45 -7.36 -4.52
N LYS A 128 14.27 -7.71 -3.24
CA LYS A 128 13.08 -7.34 -2.45
C LYS A 128 13.38 -7.03 -0.98
N ALA A 129 12.78 -5.95 -0.50
CA ALA A 129 12.72 -5.57 0.91
C ALA A 129 11.33 -5.88 1.50
N ASN A 130 11.24 -6.91 2.34
CA ASN A 130 10.06 -7.23 3.14
C ASN A 130 9.94 -6.35 4.40
N VAL A 131 8.79 -5.72 4.61
CA VAL A 131 8.43 -4.88 5.76
C VAL A 131 7.11 -5.36 6.34
N ALA A 132 7.06 -5.54 7.67
CA ALA A 132 5.86 -5.94 8.39
C ALA A 132 5.36 -4.81 9.30
N VAL A 133 4.11 -4.38 9.14
CA VAL A 133 3.49 -3.36 9.98
C VAL A 133 2.26 -3.94 10.66
N SER A 134 2.14 -3.81 11.98
CA SER A 134 0.96 -4.33 12.67
C SER A 134 0.52 -3.51 13.86
N SER A 135 -0.80 -3.35 14.00
CA SER A 135 -1.42 -2.76 15.19
C SER A 135 -2.64 -3.57 15.63
N ARG A 136 -2.85 -3.74 16.94
CA ARG A 136 -4.07 -4.41 17.43
C ARG A 136 -5.26 -3.44 17.43
N SER A 137 -5.05 -2.19 17.83
CA SER A 137 -6.16 -1.25 18.02
C SER A 137 -5.92 0.15 17.46
N GLY A 138 -4.68 0.52 17.14
CA GLY A 138 -4.39 1.81 16.54
C GLY A 138 -4.61 1.80 15.03
N ASP A 139 -4.88 2.99 14.49
CA ASP A 139 -4.94 3.21 13.05
C ASP A 139 -3.54 3.10 12.44
N ILE A 140 -3.45 2.59 11.22
CA ILE A 140 -2.20 2.44 10.48
C ILE A 140 -2.29 3.30 9.23
N LYS A 141 -1.36 4.24 9.06
CA LYS A 141 -1.20 5.06 7.88
C LYS A 141 0.20 4.82 7.32
N ILE A 142 0.27 4.44 6.06
CA ILE A 142 1.54 4.16 5.39
C ILE A 142 1.54 4.92 4.07
N LYS A 143 2.63 5.64 3.81
CA LYS A 143 2.89 6.29 2.54
C LYS A 143 4.19 5.74 1.98
N LEU A 144 4.09 5.00 0.88
CA LEU A 144 5.25 4.56 0.14
C LEU A 144 5.79 5.74 -0.67
N LEU A 145 7.08 6.03 -0.51
CA LEU A 145 7.76 7.08 -1.24
C LEU A 145 8.12 6.59 -2.66
N PRO A 146 8.29 7.50 -3.63
CA PRO A 146 8.76 7.14 -4.97
C PRO A 146 10.11 6.41 -4.92
N MET A 147 10.21 5.27 -5.60
CA MET A 147 11.43 4.46 -5.65
C MET A 147 11.88 4.29 -7.12
N PRO A 148 13.15 4.57 -7.45
CA PRO A 148 13.71 4.27 -8.77
C PRO A 148 13.62 2.77 -9.09
N PRO A 149 13.54 2.37 -10.37
CA PRO A 149 13.47 0.97 -10.77
C PRO A 149 14.72 0.15 -10.43
N SER A 150 15.86 0.81 -10.17
CA SER A 150 17.10 0.19 -9.71
C SER A 150 17.09 -0.21 -8.22
N ARG A 151 16.07 0.20 -7.45
CA ARG A 151 15.95 -0.12 -6.03
C ARG A 151 15.24 -1.46 -5.81
N PRO A 152 15.52 -2.13 -4.68
CA PRO A 152 14.77 -3.31 -4.27
C PRO A 152 13.27 -3.04 -4.21
N ARG A 153 12.50 -4.04 -4.62
CA ARG A 153 11.04 -4.00 -4.65
C ARG A 153 10.48 -4.11 -3.23
N MET A 154 9.34 -3.48 -2.98
CA MET A 154 8.74 -3.48 -1.65
C MET A 154 7.81 -4.68 -1.48
N GLY A 155 8.05 -5.47 -0.44
CA GLY A 155 7.12 -6.44 0.10
C GLY A 155 6.50 -5.90 1.38
N LEU A 156 5.24 -5.47 1.37
CA LEU A 156 4.59 -4.88 2.52
C LEU A 156 3.51 -5.83 3.06
N ASP A 157 3.58 -6.19 4.34
CA ASP A 157 2.54 -6.92 5.07
C ASP A 157 1.99 -6.02 6.18
N VAL A 158 0.73 -5.61 6.06
CA VAL A 158 0.05 -4.70 6.99
C VAL A 158 -1.11 -5.41 7.66
N ASN A 159 -1.13 -5.45 8.99
CA ASN A 159 -2.18 -6.11 9.75
C ASN A 159 -2.77 -5.22 10.86
N SER A 160 -4.07 -5.01 10.82
CA SER A 160 -4.84 -4.35 11.88
C SER A 160 -5.96 -5.25 12.41
N HIS A 161 -6.16 -5.30 13.72
CA HIS A 161 -7.34 -5.98 14.29
C HIS A 161 -8.58 -5.08 14.38
N HIS A 162 -8.40 -3.81 14.77
CA HIS A 162 -9.50 -2.90 15.05
C HIS A 162 -9.36 -1.52 14.43
N GLY A 163 -8.13 -1.05 14.21
CA GLY A 163 -7.89 0.26 13.60
C GLY A 163 -8.08 0.23 12.09
N ASN A 164 -8.29 1.41 11.52
CA ASN A 164 -8.36 1.61 10.08
C ASN A 164 -6.96 1.55 9.48
N VAL A 165 -6.87 1.15 8.22
CA VAL A 165 -5.62 1.13 7.47
C VAL A 165 -5.75 2.07 6.28
N VAL A 166 -4.81 3.01 6.14
CA VAL A 166 -4.71 3.93 5.01
C VAL A 166 -3.36 3.73 4.35
N LEU A 167 -3.35 3.39 3.07
CA LEU A 167 -2.13 3.14 2.30
C LEU A 167 -2.08 4.05 1.07
N PHE A 168 -1.00 4.80 0.92
CA PHE A 168 -0.70 5.57 -0.28
C PHE A 168 0.47 4.95 -1.03
N LEU A 169 0.22 4.51 -2.27
CA LEU A 169 1.23 3.95 -3.16
C LEU A 169 1.82 5.05 -4.06
N PRO A 170 3.11 5.01 -4.43
CA PRO A 170 3.66 5.95 -5.40
C PRO A 170 3.20 5.62 -6.83
N GLU A 171 3.27 6.59 -7.74
CA GLU A 171 2.93 6.40 -9.15
C GLU A 171 3.75 5.31 -9.85
N GLY A 172 5.01 5.13 -9.44
CA GLY A 172 5.90 4.09 -9.98
C GLY A 172 5.71 2.70 -9.37
N PHE A 173 4.70 2.48 -8.53
CA PHE A 173 4.46 1.18 -7.95
C PHE A 173 4.00 0.18 -9.02
N ALA A 174 4.72 -0.93 -9.16
CA ALA A 174 4.38 -2.02 -10.07
C ALA A 174 4.30 -3.33 -9.30
N GLY A 175 3.12 -3.95 -9.26
CA GLY A 175 2.92 -5.22 -8.58
C GLY A 175 1.50 -5.55 -8.16
N VAL A 176 1.39 -6.44 -7.18
CA VAL A 176 0.10 -7.00 -6.71
C VAL A 176 -0.25 -6.42 -5.35
N VAL A 177 -1.51 -6.00 -5.22
CA VAL A 177 -2.09 -5.55 -3.96
C VAL A 177 -3.23 -6.49 -3.58
N HIS A 178 -3.16 -7.01 -2.37
CA HIS A 178 -4.16 -7.89 -1.77
C HIS A 178 -4.72 -7.22 -0.52
N LEU A 179 -6.00 -6.86 -0.56
CA LEU A 179 -6.74 -6.27 0.55
C LEU A 179 -7.70 -7.30 1.12
N THR A 180 -7.74 -7.45 2.43
CA THR A 180 -8.68 -8.34 3.12
C THR A 180 -9.29 -7.68 4.35
N THR A 181 -10.62 -7.81 4.49
CA THR A 181 -11.32 -7.38 5.69
C THR A 181 -12.44 -8.31 6.09
N ARG A 182 -12.69 -8.48 7.40
CA ARG A 182 -13.83 -9.33 7.86
C ARG A 182 -15.12 -8.55 8.08
N LYS A 183 -15.02 -7.31 8.55
CA LYS A 183 -16.17 -6.50 8.98
C LYS A 183 -16.11 -5.03 8.56
N GLY A 184 -14.94 -4.53 8.17
CA GLY A 184 -14.81 -3.17 7.66
C GLY A 184 -15.07 -3.11 6.17
N ASP A 185 -15.01 -1.90 5.63
CA ASP A 185 -15.15 -1.64 4.21
C ASP A 185 -13.78 -1.46 3.54
N MET A 186 -13.71 -1.69 2.23
CA MET A 186 -12.54 -1.41 1.41
C MET A 186 -12.86 -0.29 0.43
N GLN A 187 -12.02 0.74 0.39
CA GLN A 187 -12.17 1.87 -0.50
C GLN A 187 -10.88 2.10 -1.31
N VAL A 188 -11.01 2.04 -2.63
CA VAL A 188 -9.96 2.49 -3.56
C VAL A 188 -10.29 3.93 -3.94
N LEU A 189 -9.32 4.83 -3.77
CA LEU A 189 -9.50 6.25 -4.08
C LEU A 189 -9.43 6.51 -5.60
N PRO A 190 -10.05 7.61 -6.09
CA PRO A 190 -10.30 7.80 -7.51
C PRO A 190 -9.03 7.82 -8.38
N ALA A 191 -7.96 8.50 -7.97
CA ALA A 191 -6.77 8.58 -8.80
C ALA A 191 -6.15 7.20 -8.97
N LEU A 192 -5.98 6.42 -7.88
CA LEU A 192 -5.50 5.05 -7.98
C LEU A 192 -6.41 4.17 -8.84
N SER A 193 -7.73 4.29 -8.71
CA SER A 193 -8.70 3.45 -9.44
C SER A 193 -8.53 3.48 -10.96
N ALA A 194 -7.99 4.58 -11.51
CA ALA A 194 -7.72 4.73 -12.94
C ALA A 194 -6.52 3.90 -13.43
N PHE A 195 -5.64 3.44 -12.54
CA PHE A 195 -4.39 2.73 -12.88
C PHE A 195 -4.40 1.25 -12.50
N ILE A 196 -5.46 0.75 -11.87
CA ILE A 196 -5.52 -0.63 -11.40
C ILE A 196 -6.21 -1.56 -12.39
N LYS A 197 -5.74 -2.80 -12.41
CA LYS A 197 -6.45 -3.92 -13.03
C LYS A 197 -6.95 -4.86 -11.92
N ILE A 198 -8.25 -4.85 -11.68
CA ILE A 198 -8.87 -5.72 -10.67
C ILE A 198 -8.83 -7.17 -11.16
N VAL A 199 -8.24 -8.06 -10.35
CA VAL A 199 -8.16 -9.50 -10.59
C VAL A 199 -9.29 -10.23 -9.88
N LYS A 200 -9.57 -9.85 -8.64
CA LYS A 200 -10.62 -10.41 -7.80
C LYS A 200 -11.23 -9.31 -6.95
N SER A 201 -12.55 -9.30 -6.83
CA SER A 201 -13.25 -8.35 -5.97
C SER A 201 -14.44 -9.01 -5.30
N SER A 202 -14.55 -8.81 -3.99
CA SER A 202 -15.66 -9.19 -3.14
C SER A 202 -15.75 -8.19 -1.98
N ASN A 203 -16.81 -8.26 -1.19
CA ASN A 203 -16.97 -7.39 -0.02
C ASN A 203 -15.89 -7.57 1.06
N ARG A 204 -15.15 -8.69 1.05
CA ARG A 204 -14.17 -9.06 2.10
C ARG A 204 -12.74 -9.20 1.60
N GLU A 205 -12.56 -9.22 0.29
CA GLU A 205 -11.28 -9.48 -0.35
C GLU A 205 -11.24 -8.77 -1.70
N MET A 206 -10.15 -8.05 -1.96
CA MET A 206 -9.88 -7.40 -3.23
C MET A 206 -8.43 -7.66 -3.61
N ILE A 207 -8.21 -8.19 -4.82
CA ILE A 207 -6.88 -8.38 -5.39
C ILE A 207 -6.84 -7.60 -6.70
N PHE A 208 -5.86 -6.74 -6.85
CA PHE A 208 -5.63 -6.00 -8.08
C PHE A 208 -4.15 -5.84 -8.36
N MET A 209 -3.85 -5.55 -9.62
CA MET A 209 -2.50 -5.30 -10.12
C MET A 209 -2.37 -3.83 -10.48
N ILE A 210 -1.18 -3.28 -10.28
CA ILE A 210 -0.80 -1.93 -10.72
C ILE A 210 0.42 -2.07 -11.62
N GLY A 211 0.43 -1.29 -12.71
CA GLY A 211 1.49 -1.31 -13.71
C GLY A 211 1.31 -2.44 -14.74
N THR A 212 1.92 -2.27 -15.90
CA THR A 212 1.96 -3.29 -16.95
C THR A 212 3.17 -4.19 -16.70
N GLN A 213 2.96 -5.50 -16.58
CA GLN A 213 4.07 -6.47 -16.58
C GLN A 213 4.63 -6.70 -17.99
N ASN A 214 4.49 -5.73 -18.89
CA ASN A 214 4.80 -5.86 -20.32
C ASN A 214 6.30 -5.69 -20.63
N ASN A 215 7.20 -6.02 -19.69
CA ASN A 215 8.61 -6.14 -19.99
C ASN A 215 8.85 -7.50 -20.67
N VAL A 216 8.52 -7.53 -21.96
CA VAL A 216 8.82 -8.62 -22.91
C VAL A 216 10.34 -8.81 -23.10
N TYR A 217 11.17 -7.91 -22.57
CA TYR A 217 12.64 -7.91 -22.75
C TYR A 217 13.47 -8.20 -21.49
N GLU A 218 12.88 -8.50 -20.33
CA GLU A 218 13.66 -8.93 -19.16
C GLU A 218 13.82 -10.46 -19.16
N LEU A 219 14.89 -10.92 -19.82
CA LEU A 219 15.34 -12.31 -19.83
C LEU A 219 15.92 -12.77 -18.48
N ASP A 220 16.12 -11.86 -17.53
CA ASP A 220 16.65 -12.18 -16.22
C ASP A 220 15.54 -12.52 -15.22
N ASN A 221 15.77 -13.55 -14.42
CA ASN A 221 14.85 -14.12 -13.44
C ASN A 221 14.34 -13.15 -12.35
N SER A 222 14.63 -11.85 -12.41
CA SER A 222 14.16 -10.85 -11.45
C SER A 222 12.76 -10.31 -11.78
N ARG A 223 11.79 -11.20 -12.07
CA ARG A 223 10.35 -10.85 -12.14
C ARG A 223 9.77 -10.49 -10.77
N GLU A 224 10.56 -9.86 -9.91
CA GLU A 224 10.11 -9.47 -8.60
C GLU A 224 9.21 -8.25 -8.76
N ALA A 225 7.92 -8.51 -8.70
CA ALA A 225 6.91 -7.49 -8.55
C ALA A 225 6.86 -7.03 -7.09
N SER A 226 6.48 -5.77 -6.86
CA SER A 226 6.14 -5.35 -5.50
C SER A 226 4.90 -6.12 -5.03
N PHE A 227 4.85 -6.45 -3.74
CA PHE A 227 3.71 -7.16 -3.16
C PHE A 227 3.25 -6.40 -1.94
N CYS A 228 1.97 -6.07 -1.88
CA CYS A 228 1.37 -5.45 -0.72
C CYS A 228 0.17 -6.28 -0.26
N GLU A 229 0.24 -6.77 0.97
CA GLU A 229 -0.88 -7.40 1.65
C GLU A 229 -1.35 -6.49 2.78
N VAL A 230 -2.65 -6.19 2.78
CA VAL A 230 -3.29 -5.36 3.81
C VAL A 230 -4.46 -6.13 4.37
N ASN A 231 -4.41 -6.41 5.66
CA ASN A 231 -5.44 -7.13 6.40
C ASN A 231 -5.99 -6.27 7.52
N SER A 232 -7.31 -6.18 7.60
CA SER A 232 -8.00 -5.57 8.73
C SER A 232 -9.14 -6.45 9.22
N ARG A 233 -9.17 -6.82 10.50
CA ARG A 233 -10.30 -7.63 11.01
C ARG A 233 -11.60 -6.83 11.16
N ARG A 234 -11.54 -5.56 11.55
CA ARG A 234 -12.74 -4.74 11.80
C ARG A 234 -12.67 -3.31 11.26
N GLY A 235 -11.49 -2.74 11.12
CA GLY A 235 -11.34 -1.39 10.59
C GLY A 235 -11.48 -1.35 9.08
N ASN A 236 -11.69 -0.15 8.56
CA ASN A 236 -11.77 0.08 7.13
C ASN A 236 -10.37 0.08 6.51
N ILE A 237 -10.27 -0.30 5.23
CA ILE A 237 -9.05 -0.22 4.45
C ILE A 237 -9.27 0.81 3.35
N VAL A 238 -8.40 1.81 3.28
CA VAL A 238 -8.41 2.83 2.25
C VAL A 238 -7.07 2.83 1.53
N ILE A 239 -7.10 2.83 0.20
CA ILE A 239 -5.89 2.84 -0.62
C ILE A 239 -5.97 3.90 -1.71
N GLY A 240 -4.87 4.61 -1.94
CA GLY A 240 -4.79 5.67 -2.95
C GLY A 240 -3.39 5.88 -3.51
N LEU A 241 -3.28 6.83 -4.43
CA LEU A 241 -2.02 7.30 -5.01
C LEU A 241 -1.45 8.47 -4.21
N SER A 242 -0.21 8.32 -3.78
CA SER A 242 0.56 9.35 -3.08
C SER A 242 0.67 10.62 -3.93
N GLY A 243 0.34 11.78 -3.36
CA GLY A 243 0.40 13.08 -4.04
C GLY A 243 -0.80 13.43 -4.94
N ARG A 244 -1.66 12.45 -5.28
CA ARG A 244 -2.89 12.70 -6.06
C ARG A 244 -4.16 12.51 -5.25
N ASP A 245 -4.23 11.41 -4.50
CA ASP A 245 -5.37 11.12 -3.66
C ASP A 245 -5.18 11.75 -2.27
N HIS A 246 -6.29 12.25 -1.72
CA HIS A 246 -6.35 12.73 -0.35
C HIS A 246 -7.43 11.97 0.41
N TYR A 247 -7.10 11.51 1.63
CA TYR A 247 -8.06 10.86 2.50
C TYR A 247 -8.15 11.62 3.83
N SER A 248 -9.34 12.16 4.08
CA SER A 248 -9.73 12.67 5.39
C SER A 248 -10.65 11.63 6.06
N PRO A 249 -10.28 11.04 7.19
CA PRO A 249 -11.18 10.12 7.89
C PRO A 249 -12.47 10.85 8.24
N GLN A 250 -13.60 10.17 8.10
CA GLN A 250 -14.87 10.75 8.54
C GLN A 250 -14.83 10.95 10.06
N VAL A 251 -14.61 12.19 10.48
CA VAL A 251 -14.80 12.58 11.88
C VAL A 251 -16.27 12.35 12.21
N GLY A 252 -16.53 11.34 13.05
CA GLY A 252 -17.88 10.94 13.41
C GLY A 252 -18.72 12.12 13.89
N PHE A 253 -20.03 12.06 13.62
CA PHE A 253 -21.01 13.08 13.96
C PHE A 253 -20.86 13.62 15.40
N TRP A 254 -20.59 12.75 16.37
CA TRP A 254 -20.38 13.12 17.78
C TRP A 254 -19.15 14.01 18.03
N LYS A 255 -18.05 13.82 17.29
CA LYS A 255 -16.90 14.74 17.38
C LYS A 255 -17.27 16.13 16.86
N ARG A 256 -18.13 16.21 15.83
CA ARG A 256 -18.65 17.48 15.31
C ARG A 256 -19.66 18.12 16.26
N LEU A 257 -20.48 17.34 16.97
CA LEU A 257 -21.45 17.88 17.93
C LEU A 257 -20.77 18.33 19.24
N GLY A 258 -19.78 17.58 19.71
CA GLY A 258 -19.01 17.92 20.92
C GLY A 258 -18.27 19.25 20.82
N SER A 259 -17.82 19.65 19.61
CA SER A 259 -17.22 20.97 19.39
C SER A 259 -18.22 22.13 19.50
N TYR A 260 -19.53 21.88 19.38
CA TYR A 260 -20.56 22.90 19.57
C TYR A 260 -21.07 22.99 21.01
N LEU A 261 -21.00 21.90 21.77
CA LEU A 261 -21.52 21.83 23.14
C LEU A 261 -20.49 22.14 24.22
N MET A 262 -19.20 22.19 23.90
CA MET A 262 -18.21 22.77 24.81
C MET A 262 -18.33 24.30 24.73
N PRO A 263 -18.77 24.98 25.81
CA PRO A 263 -18.79 26.42 25.84
C PRO A 263 -17.39 26.90 25.53
N ARG A 264 -17.30 27.90 24.64
CA ARG A 264 -16.09 28.65 24.34
C ARG A 264 -15.65 29.35 25.64
N GLY A 265 -15.00 28.62 26.54
CA GLY A 265 -14.53 29.11 27.82
C GLY A 265 -13.43 30.14 27.57
N GLU A 266 -13.82 31.39 27.73
CA GLU A 266 -13.04 32.59 28.02
C GLU A 266 -11.60 32.66 27.49
N SER A 267 -11.48 33.51 26.46
CA SER A 267 -10.33 34.34 26.12
C SER A 267 -9.21 34.38 27.16
N SER A 268 -8.06 33.82 26.79
CA SER A 268 -6.77 34.13 27.40
C SER A 268 -6.54 35.64 27.39
N GLY A 269 -6.39 36.21 28.57
CA GLY A 269 -5.93 37.58 28.77
C GLY A 269 -4.53 37.82 28.17
N PRO A 270 -4.14 39.10 27.99
CA PRO A 270 -2.88 39.47 27.35
C PRO A 270 -1.70 38.90 28.13
N VAL A 271 -0.85 38.14 27.43
CA VAL A 271 0.46 37.71 27.90
C VAL A 271 1.27 38.98 28.16
N LYS A 272 1.61 39.22 29.43
CA LYS A 272 2.57 40.27 29.79
C LYS A 272 3.96 39.76 29.40
N ASP A 273 4.59 40.46 28.45
CA ASP A 273 5.99 40.27 28.09
C ASP A 273 6.87 40.58 29.32
N GLU A 274 7.39 39.52 29.94
CA GLU A 274 8.38 39.64 31.01
C GLU A 274 9.77 39.79 30.39
N LYS A 275 10.24 41.04 30.39
CA LYS A 275 11.53 41.50 29.89
C LYS A 275 12.66 40.94 30.75
N LEU A 276 13.31 39.87 30.29
CA LEU A 276 14.48 39.29 30.96
C LEU A 276 15.75 40.06 30.56
N GLU A 277 16.11 41.10 31.33
CA GLU A 277 17.42 41.74 31.25
C GLU A 277 18.47 40.82 31.91
N ARG A 278 19.37 40.25 31.09
CA ARG A 278 20.59 39.57 31.58
C ARG A 278 21.75 40.56 31.55
N HIS A 279 22.18 40.99 32.73
CA HIS A 279 23.51 41.55 32.96
C HIS A 279 24.56 40.43 32.87
N CYS A 280 25.55 40.61 31.99
CA CYS A 280 26.82 39.90 32.05
C CYS A 280 27.85 40.87 32.66
N HIS A 281 28.46 40.45 33.77
CA HIS A 281 29.70 41.00 34.32
C HIS A 281 30.85 40.05 33.99
#